data_AF-A0AA91GPN9-F1
#
_entry.id   AF-A0AA91GPN9-F1
#
_cell.length_a   1.000
_cell.length_b   1.000
_cell.length_c   1.000
_cell.angle_alpha   90.00
_cell.angle_beta   90.00
_cell.angle_gamma   90.00
#
_symmetry.space_group_name_H-M   'P 1'
#
loop_
_entity.id
_entity.type
_entity.pdbx_description
1 polymer ?
#
loop_
_entity_poly.entity_id
_entity_poly.type
_entity_poly.pdbx_seq_one_letter_code
_entity_poly.pdbx_strand_id
1 'polypeptide(L)'
;MTSRKRLSYTVAFVAGVIAALLIGCFATPSLSETSPRDKFLWPFASTSPWNMPIGSDALYISANIGKAHYAGADNEYFFKLKDGDPWRPVYGPGAWGEGRCTGTKPMDIWLPVPDDMIIPDATNYPYHTPNNPSAFLMPDGKTLIQLEPLARCQHAGSIYGWRYPNVDIYGDGIGGAHFGSGLSSIGGSIRKGELTSDQPIRHALKVVIWGEKYLHYSHSSPNPGYRWPADRADGNAANQYHGQNPSLVQGTLLAIPPYLTEESLNLQTPAAKKLFHALQDYGAYVVDDAGWDAHYFAVEKGVTEEFRNSFGYDFEGSSGPFYEDFMKLFQAFSIVDNNGPKSVGGGGTPRVALAPPIGN
;
A
#
# COMPACT_ATOMS: atom_id res chain seq x y z
N MET A 1 -13.58 -21.60 72.21
CA MET A 1 -12.20 -21.51 71.66
C MET A 1 -11.39 -20.55 72.51
N THR A 2 -10.23 -20.99 73.00
CA THR A 2 -9.36 -20.25 73.94
C THR A 2 -8.74 -19.01 73.30
N SER A 3 -8.54 -17.96 74.11
CA SER A 3 -8.01 -16.62 73.73
C SER A 3 -6.75 -16.68 72.85
N ARG A 4 -5.87 -17.66 73.04
CA ARG A 4 -4.67 -17.89 72.21
C ARG A 4 -4.95 -18.23 70.74
N LYS A 5 -6.10 -18.87 70.44
CA LYS A 5 -6.45 -19.21 69.05
C LYS A 5 -6.93 -17.99 68.26
N ARG A 6 -7.59 -17.00 68.90
CA ARG A 6 -8.05 -15.77 68.22
C ARG A 6 -6.88 -14.90 67.72
N LEU A 7 -5.83 -14.75 68.52
CA LEU A 7 -4.66 -13.95 68.15
C LEU A 7 -3.88 -14.55 66.95
N SER A 8 -3.86 -15.87 66.84
CA SER A 8 -3.15 -16.58 65.76
C SER A 8 -3.85 -16.44 64.41
N TYR A 9 -5.18 -16.36 64.38
CA TYR A 9 -5.94 -16.13 63.14
C TYR A 9 -5.87 -14.68 62.67
N THR A 10 -5.81 -13.70 63.58
CA THR A 10 -5.70 -12.28 63.21
C THR A 10 -4.33 -11.95 62.62
N VAL A 11 -3.24 -12.53 63.15
CA VAL A 11 -1.89 -12.33 62.58
C VAL A 11 -1.74 -12.99 61.21
N ALA A 12 -2.33 -14.18 61.01
CA ALA A 12 -2.33 -14.86 59.71
C ALA A 12 -3.16 -14.11 58.65
N PHE A 13 -4.28 -13.49 59.04
CA PHE A 13 -5.12 -12.71 58.12
C PHE A 13 -4.47 -11.39 57.71
N VAL A 14 -3.79 -10.69 58.63
CA VAL A 14 -3.07 -9.44 58.32
C VAL A 14 -1.82 -9.70 57.47
N ALA A 15 -1.09 -10.80 57.72
CA ALA A 15 0.04 -11.20 56.87
C ALA A 15 -0.39 -11.60 55.44
N GLY A 16 -1.55 -12.24 55.29
CA GLY A 16 -2.12 -12.59 53.98
C GLY A 16 -2.59 -11.37 53.16
N VAL A 17 -3.14 -10.36 53.83
CA VAL A 17 -3.60 -9.12 53.17
C VAL A 17 -2.42 -8.22 52.74
N ILE A 18 -1.32 -8.21 53.52
CA ILE A 18 -0.10 -7.47 53.14
C ILE A 18 0.65 -8.17 51.99
N ALA A 19 0.65 -9.51 51.94
CA ALA A 19 1.20 -10.24 50.80
C ALA A 19 0.36 -10.06 49.52
N ALA A 20 -0.97 -9.97 49.63
CA ALA A 20 -1.85 -9.67 48.49
C ALA A 20 -1.73 -8.22 47.99
N LEU A 21 -1.41 -7.26 48.87
CA LEU A 21 -1.15 -5.86 48.49
C LEU A 21 0.24 -5.63 47.88
N LEU A 22 1.19 -6.55 48.07
CA LEU A 22 2.53 -6.50 47.46
C LEU A 22 2.64 -7.29 46.14
N ILE A 23 1.69 -8.17 45.84
CA ILE A 23 1.63 -8.93 44.57
C ILE A 23 0.71 -8.24 43.54
N GLY A 24 0.02 -7.15 43.93
CA GLY A 24 -0.90 -6.39 43.09
C GLY A 24 -0.27 -5.27 42.24
N CYS A 25 1.05 -5.11 42.23
CA CYS A 25 1.73 -4.31 41.21
C CYS A 25 1.97 -5.18 39.98
N PHE A 26 0.89 -5.55 39.28
CA PHE A 26 1.04 -5.74 37.84
C PHE A 26 1.58 -4.42 37.32
N ALA A 27 2.85 -4.44 36.91
CA ALA A 27 3.35 -3.41 36.03
C ALA A 27 2.31 -3.30 34.91
N THR A 28 1.55 -2.20 34.89
CA THR A 28 0.91 -1.76 33.66
C THR A 28 2.01 -1.89 32.62
N PRO A 29 1.85 -2.69 31.55
CA PRO A 29 2.84 -2.71 30.50
C PRO A 29 3.04 -1.23 30.17
N SER A 30 4.26 -0.73 30.43
CA SER A 30 4.61 0.58 29.91
C SER A 30 4.27 0.46 28.44
N LEU A 31 3.41 1.35 27.93
CA LEU A 31 3.30 1.54 26.49
C LEU A 31 4.74 1.59 26.02
N SER A 32 5.22 0.52 25.39
CA SER A 32 6.49 0.54 24.71
C SER A 32 6.37 1.79 23.87
N GLU A 33 7.18 2.81 24.13
CA GLU A 33 7.21 4.01 23.30
C GLU A 33 7.63 3.50 21.92
N THR A 34 6.64 3.12 21.12
CA THR A 34 6.85 2.74 19.74
C THR A 34 7.38 4.00 19.12
N SER A 35 8.63 3.94 18.67
CA SER A 35 9.29 5.12 18.11
C SER A 35 8.37 5.70 17.03
N PRO A 36 8.09 7.01 17.09
CA PRO A 36 7.19 7.62 16.14
C PRO A 36 7.70 7.38 14.72
N ARG A 37 6.77 7.26 13.76
CA ARG A 37 7.12 7.07 12.35
C ARG A 37 7.27 8.38 11.61
N ASP A 38 8.03 8.32 10.51
CA ASP A 38 8.15 9.39 9.54
C ASP A 38 6.93 9.41 8.61
N LYS A 39 6.23 10.55 8.53
CA LYS A 39 5.01 10.70 7.71
C LYS A 39 5.20 10.55 6.22
N PHE A 40 6.41 10.75 5.70
CA PHE A 40 6.67 10.66 4.27
C PHE A 40 7.02 9.23 3.87
N LEU A 41 7.73 8.51 4.74
CA LEU A 41 8.06 7.09 4.53
C LEU A 41 6.87 6.18 4.84
N TRP A 42 6.08 6.54 5.85
CA TRP A 42 4.91 5.79 6.27
C TRP A 42 3.78 6.80 6.53
N PRO A 43 3.02 7.19 5.49
CA PRO A 43 2.01 8.26 5.56
C PRO A 43 0.70 7.82 6.23
N PHE A 44 -0.17 8.81 6.44
CA PHE A 44 -1.58 8.69 6.82
C PHE A 44 -1.84 8.23 8.25
N ALA A 45 -3.07 8.41 8.73
CA ALA A 45 -3.52 7.98 10.04
C ALA A 45 -3.29 6.48 10.27
N SER A 46 -3.09 6.05 11.51
CA SER A 46 -2.94 4.62 11.84
C SER A 46 -4.20 3.79 11.54
N THR A 47 -5.35 4.46 11.40
CA THR A 47 -6.64 3.88 11.01
C THR A 47 -6.92 3.93 9.51
N SER A 48 -6.01 4.52 8.71
CA SER A 48 -6.08 4.49 7.25
C SER A 48 -6.15 3.04 6.74
N PRO A 49 -6.86 2.74 5.64
CA PRO A 49 -6.78 1.41 5.02
C PRO A 49 -5.35 1.01 4.65
N TRP A 50 -4.45 1.96 4.39
CA TRP A 50 -3.04 1.66 4.14
C TRP A 50 -2.30 1.15 5.39
N ASN A 51 -2.78 1.48 6.59
CA ASN A 51 -2.09 1.18 7.85
C ASN A 51 -2.87 0.19 8.73
N MET A 52 -4.07 -0.22 8.29
CA MET A 52 -4.94 -1.11 9.04
C MET A 52 -4.53 -2.57 8.81
N PRO A 53 -4.17 -3.32 9.87
CA PRO A 53 -3.95 -4.75 9.77
C PRO A 53 -5.24 -5.51 9.47
N ILE A 54 -5.11 -6.69 8.87
CA ILE A 54 -6.20 -7.64 8.75
C ILE A 54 -6.70 -8.01 10.15
N GLY A 55 -8.02 -7.99 10.33
CA GLY A 55 -8.65 -8.24 11.60
C GLY A 55 -9.14 -9.68 11.78
N SER A 56 -9.39 -10.08 13.03
CA SER A 56 -9.83 -11.44 13.40
C SER A 56 -11.14 -11.87 12.76
N ASP A 57 -11.98 -10.91 12.35
CA ASP A 57 -13.31 -11.18 11.82
C ASP A 57 -13.33 -11.12 10.27
N ALA A 58 -12.15 -11.07 9.64
CA ALA A 58 -12.01 -11.08 8.19
C ALA A 58 -12.65 -12.32 7.56
N LEU A 59 -13.54 -12.09 6.61
CA LEU A 59 -14.22 -13.13 5.84
C LEU A 59 -13.51 -13.33 4.51
N TYR A 60 -12.86 -14.47 4.35
CA TYR A 60 -12.11 -14.81 3.15
C TYR A 60 -12.98 -15.56 2.14
N ILE A 61 -13.00 -15.08 0.91
CA ILE A 61 -13.55 -15.81 -0.25
C ILE A 61 -12.46 -15.95 -1.33
N SER A 62 -12.62 -16.91 -2.23
CA SER A 62 -11.58 -17.16 -3.24
C SER A 62 -11.43 -15.98 -4.21
N ALA A 63 -10.19 -15.55 -4.45
CA ALA A 63 -9.86 -14.63 -5.53
C ALA A 63 -9.70 -15.38 -6.88
N ASN A 64 -9.31 -16.66 -6.84
CA ASN A 64 -8.98 -17.48 -8.01
C ASN A 64 -7.96 -16.83 -8.96
N ILE A 65 -7.00 -16.08 -8.42
CA ILE A 65 -5.93 -15.48 -9.20
C ILE A 65 -4.95 -16.59 -9.61
N GLY A 66 -4.65 -16.65 -10.91
CA GLY A 66 -3.74 -17.63 -11.47
C GLY A 66 -2.33 -17.09 -11.61
N LYS A 67 -1.41 -17.95 -12.10
CA LYS A 67 -0.10 -17.51 -12.58
C LYS A 67 -0.29 -16.58 -13.79
N ALA A 68 0.48 -15.50 -13.84
CA ALA A 68 0.59 -14.59 -14.97
C ALA A 68 1.92 -14.81 -15.70
N HIS A 69 1.99 -14.41 -16.97
CA HIS A 69 3.21 -14.49 -17.75
C HIS A 69 4.35 -13.63 -17.17
N TYR A 70 4.04 -12.47 -16.59
CA TYR A 70 5.04 -11.50 -16.14
C TYR A 70 4.81 -11.05 -14.69
N ALA A 71 5.90 -10.93 -13.93
CA ALA A 71 5.96 -10.20 -12.67
C ALA A 71 6.57 -8.83 -12.94
N GLY A 72 5.91 -7.75 -12.53
CA GLY A 72 6.37 -6.39 -12.79
C GLY A 72 6.31 -5.47 -11.59
N ALA A 73 6.86 -4.26 -11.76
CA ALA A 73 6.78 -3.17 -10.81
C ALA A 73 6.00 -1.99 -11.41
N ASP A 74 4.90 -1.59 -10.76
CA ASP A 74 4.26 -0.31 -11.06
C ASP A 74 5.06 0.80 -10.36
N ASN A 75 5.85 1.54 -11.14
CA ASN A 75 6.83 2.48 -10.61
C ASN A 75 6.19 3.82 -10.25
N GLU A 76 6.35 4.24 -9.01
CA GLU A 76 5.74 5.45 -8.46
C GLU A 76 6.79 6.44 -7.94
N TYR A 77 6.51 7.74 -8.08
CA TYR A 77 7.48 8.80 -7.83
C TYR A 77 7.09 9.65 -6.62
N PHE A 78 7.98 9.71 -5.62
CA PHE A 78 7.72 10.43 -4.38
C PHE A 78 8.77 11.48 -4.12
N PHE A 79 8.32 12.71 -3.87
CA PHE A 79 9.19 13.85 -3.63
C PHE A 79 8.79 14.59 -2.36
N LYS A 80 9.77 14.88 -1.51
CA LYS A 80 9.64 15.83 -0.41
C LYS A 80 10.22 17.17 -0.88
N LEU A 81 9.34 18.12 -1.16
CA LEU A 81 9.69 19.39 -1.77
C LEU A 81 10.23 20.40 -0.75
N LYS A 82 11.02 21.36 -1.22
CA LYS A 82 11.70 22.36 -0.39
C LYS A 82 11.31 23.76 -0.85
N ASP A 83 11.21 24.70 0.08
CA ASP A 83 10.86 26.10 -0.22
C ASP A 83 11.88 26.82 -1.14
N GLY A 84 13.12 26.32 -1.20
CA GLY A 84 14.19 26.91 -2.00
C GLY A 84 14.24 26.46 -3.47
N ASP A 85 13.47 25.45 -3.84
CA ASP A 85 13.45 24.94 -5.21
C ASP A 85 12.62 25.86 -6.13
N PRO A 86 12.98 26.00 -7.42
CA PRO A 86 12.24 26.85 -8.34
C PRO A 86 10.83 26.32 -8.58
N TRP A 87 9.85 27.22 -8.54
CA TRP A 87 8.46 26.89 -8.82
C TRP A 87 8.28 26.63 -10.31
N ARG A 88 7.79 25.44 -10.65
CA ARG A 88 7.50 25.02 -12.03
C ARG A 88 6.00 24.82 -12.21
N PRO A 89 5.43 25.30 -13.33
CA PRO A 89 4.00 25.11 -13.60
C PRO A 89 3.71 23.64 -13.91
N VAL A 90 2.51 23.20 -13.57
CA VAL A 90 2.00 21.88 -13.95
C VAL A 90 0.96 22.01 -15.06
N TYR A 91 1.13 21.21 -16.11
CA TYR A 91 0.18 21.05 -17.19
C TYR A 91 -0.42 19.65 -17.17
N GLY A 92 -1.64 19.50 -17.67
CA GLY A 92 -2.18 18.19 -18.00
C GLY A 92 -1.33 17.59 -19.12
N PRO A 93 -1.07 16.27 -19.13
CA PRO A 93 -0.25 15.64 -20.15
C PRO A 93 -0.95 15.69 -21.52
N GLY A 94 -0.15 15.66 -22.59
CA GLY A 94 -0.67 15.62 -23.96
C GLY A 94 -1.31 14.28 -24.34
N ALA A 95 -0.91 13.20 -23.67
CA ALA A 95 -1.42 11.84 -23.85
C ALA A 95 -1.23 11.01 -22.57
N TRP A 96 -1.88 9.84 -22.48
CA TRP A 96 -1.55 8.81 -21.49
C TRP A 96 -0.23 8.10 -21.81
N GLY A 97 -0.01 7.77 -23.09
CA GLY A 97 1.23 7.19 -23.61
C GLY A 97 2.25 8.24 -24.02
N GLU A 98 3.06 7.95 -25.04
CA GLU A 98 4.07 8.88 -25.59
C GLU A 98 3.49 10.27 -25.91
N GLY A 99 4.25 11.32 -25.59
CA GLY A 99 3.86 12.71 -25.81
C GLY A 99 3.25 13.39 -24.58
N ARG A 100 3.48 12.87 -23.37
CA ARG A 100 2.99 13.48 -22.11
C ARG A 100 3.45 14.93 -21.99
N CYS A 101 4.70 15.20 -22.37
CA CYS A 101 5.32 16.53 -22.27
C CYS A 101 4.85 17.55 -23.32
N THR A 102 3.87 17.22 -24.16
CA THR A 102 3.31 18.13 -25.18
C THR A 102 2.06 18.87 -24.72
N GLY A 103 1.54 18.53 -23.53
CA GLY A 103 0.32 19.11 -23.00
C GLY A 103 0.42 20.61 -22.73
N THR A 104 -0.67 21.34 -22.99
CA THR A 104 -0.70 22.81 -22.87
C THR A 104 -1.76 23.31 -21.90
N LYS A 105 -2.64 22.44 -21.41
CA LYS A 105 -3.72 22.80 -20.48
C LYS A 105 -3.16 22.95 -19.06
N PRO A 106 -3.25 24.12 -18.41
CA PRO A 106 -2.76 24.29 -17.05
C PRO A 106 -3.60 23.45 -16.06
N MET A 107 -2.95 22.93 -15.02
CA MET A 107 -3.61 22.28 -13.86
C MET A 107 -3.81 23.25 -12.68
N ASP A 108 -3.56 24.53 -12.91
CA ASP A 108 -3.70 25.64 -11.95
C ASP A 108 -2.92 25.41 -10.64
N ILE A 109 -1.75 24.77 -10.75
CA ILE A 109 -0.80 24.55 -9.66
C ILE A 109 0.63 24.73 -10.14
N TRP A 110 1.50 24.99 -9.17
CA TRP A 110 2.94 25.05 -9.32
C TRP A 110 3.56 24.18 -8.23
N LEU A 111 4.70 23.56 -8.53
CA LEU A 111 5.46 22.75 -7.59
C LEU A 111 6.90 23.29 -7.50
N PRO A 112 7.46 23.47 -6.29
CA PRO A 112 8.86 23.82 -6.12
C PRO A 112 9.71 22.56 -6.29
N VAL A 113 10.27 22.36 -7.48
CA VAL A 113 11.07 21.17 -7.84
C VAL A 113 12.44 21.59 -8.36
N PRO A 114 13.50 20.82 -8.09
CA PRO A 114 14.83 21.20 -8.55
C PRO A 114 14.93 21.10 -10.07
N ASP A 115 15.77 21.91 -10.70
CA ASP A 115 15.85 22.01 -12.16
C ASP A 115 16.40 20.77 -12.87
N ASP A 116 17.08 19.91 -12.13
CA ASP A 116 17.65 18.65 -12.58
C ASP A 116 16.70 17.45 -12.45
N MET A 117 15.54 17.60 -11.80
CA MET A 117 14.53 16.55 -11.75
C MET A 117 13.95 16.32 -13.15
N ILE A 118 14.30 15.18 -13.74
CA ILE A 118 13.80 14.67 -15.02
C ILE A 118 12.98 13.41 -14.78
N ILE A 119 11.81 13.35 -15.40
CA ILE A 119 10.99 12.15 -15.51
C ILE A 119 10.76 11.93 -17.01
N PRO A 120 11.34 10.88 -17.62
CA PRO A 120 11.20 10.64 -19.05
C PRO A 120 9.74 10.60 -19.50
N ASP A 121 9.51 10.95 -20.77
CA ASP A 121 8.22 10.67 -21.39
C ASP A 121 8.01 9.14 -21.49
N ALA A 122 6.76 8.74 -21.67
CA ALA A 122 6.45 7.41 -22.16
C ALA A 122 6.95 7.25 -23.61
N THR A 123 7.28 6.03 -24.00
CA THR A 123 7.76 5.72 -25.36
C THR A 123 6.96 4.57 -25.96
N ASN A 124 6.65 4.67 -27.26
CA ASN A 124 6.04 3.56 -28.00
C ASN A 124 7.09 2.56 -28.51
N TYR A 125 8.35 3.00 -28.70
CA TYR A 125 9.45 2.14 -29.13
C TYR A 125 10.80 2.54 -28.50
N PRO A 126 11.43 1.69 -27.67
CA PRO A 126 10.84 0.49 -27.07
C PRO A 126 9.58 0.84 -26.27
N TYR A 127 8.64 -0.11 -26.16
CA TYR A 127 7.40 0.14 -25.45
C TYR A 127 7.65 0.31 -23.95
N HIS A 128 7.36 1.49 -23.43
CA HIS A 128 7.53 1.83 -22.02
C HIS A 128 6.56 2.98 -21.68
N THR A 129 5.39 2.62 -21.19
CA THR A 129 4.32 3.57 -20.85
C THR A 129 3.88 3.45 -19.39
N PRO A 130 4.80 3.46 -18.41
CA PRO A 130 4.42 3.35 -17.00
C PRO A 130 3.53 4.53 -16.62
N ASN A 131 2.48 4.33 -15.83
CA ASN A 131 1.60 5.43 -15.44
C ASN A 131 2.36 6.48 -14.60
N ASN A 132 3.38 6.08 -13.84
CA ASN A 132 4.11 6.96 -12.93
C ASN A 132 3.18 7.72 -11.96
N PRO A 133 2.29 7.06 -11.20
CA PRO A 133 1.60 7.72 -10.10
C PRO A 133 2.62 8.41 -9.20
N SER A 134 2.30 9.62 -8.74
CA SER A 134 3.27 10.42 -8.00
C SER A 134 2.66 11.22 -6.86
N ALA A 135 3.48 11.46 -5.84
CA ALA A 135 3.11 12.28 -4.70
C ALA A 135 4.22 13.25 -4.30
N PHE A 136 3.82 14.50 -4.08
CA PHE A 136 4.67 15.62 -3.73
C PHE A 136 4.24 16.13 -2.36
N LEU A 137 5.07 15.88 -1.34
CA LEU A 137 4.89 16.50 -0.03
C LEU A 137 5.41 17.94 -0.11
N MET A 138 4.49 18.89 0.00
CA MET A 138 4.78 20.32 -0.06
C MET A 138 5.66 20.77 1.12
N PRO A 139 6.36 21.92 0.99
CA PRO A 139 7.23 22.43 2.04
C PRO A 139 6.52 22.73 3.37
N ASP A 140 5.19 22.94 3.35
CA ASP A 140 4.36 23.04 4.55
C ASP A 140 4.37 21.77 5.42
N GLY A 141 4.95 20.67 4.92
CA GLY A 141 5.09 19.40 5.61
C GLY A 141 3.78 18.67 5.85
N LYS A 142 2.72 19.06 5.13
CA LYS A 142 1.34 18.59 5.36
C LYS A 142 0.61 18.26 4.06
N THR A 143 0.71 19.11 3.06
CA THR A 143 -0.05 18.98 1.82
C THR A 143 0.62 17.99 0.88
N LEU A 144 -0.10 16.94 0.50
CA LEU A 144 0.23 16.07 -0.62
C LEU A 144 -0.48 16.56 -1.89
N ILE A 145 0.31 16.82 -2.92
CA ILE A 145 -0.17 16.95 -4.30
C ILE A 145 0.13 15.64 -5.01
N GLN A 146 -0.87 15.07 -5.69
CA GLN A 146 -0.72 13.79 -6.39
C GLN A 146 -1.00 13.99 -7.88
N LEU A 147 -0.14 13.44 -8.73
CA LEU A 147 -0.24 13.54 -10.19
C LEU A 147 -0.13 12.18 -10.86
N GLU A 148 -0.85 12.02 -11.97
CA GLU A 148 -0.67 10.91 -12.91
C GLU A 148 -1.21 11.28 -14.31
N PRO A 149 -0.61 10.78 -15.39
CA PRO A 149 0.73 10.23 -15.42
C PRO A 149 1.79 11.31 -15.20
N LEU A 150 2.85 11.02 -14.46
CA LEU A 150 3.94 11.99 -14.27
C LEU A 150 4.94 11.95 -15.43
N ALA A 151 5.27 13.12 -15.96
CA ALA A 151 6.43 13.34 -16.82
C ALA A 151 7.06 14.74 -16.62
N ARG A 152 8.35 14.85 -16.92
CA ARG A 152 9.12 16.11 -16.98
C ARG A 152 10.35 15.90 -17.86
N CYS A 153 10.23 16.25 -19.13
CA CYS A 153 11.18 15.87 -20.16
C CYS A 153 12.38 16.83 -20.31
N GLN A 154 12.38 17.98 -19.64
CA GLN A 154 13.40 19.02 -19.82
C GLN A 154 13.86 19.60 -18.48
N HIS A 155 15.15 19.90 -18.40
CA HIS A 155 15.74 20.64 -17.29
C HIS A 155 15.08 22.01 -17.16
N ALA A 156 14.76 22.42 -15.94
CA ALA A 156 14.01 23.65 -15.66
C ALA A 156 12.64 23.75 -16.38
N GLY A 157 12.18 22.67 -17.04
CA GLY A 157 10.92 22.62 -17.76
C GLY A 157 9.72 22.45 -16.84
N SER A 158 8.53 22.52 -17.44
CA SER A 158 7.25 22.27 -16.79
C SER A 158 7.10 20.82 -16.34
N ILE A 159 6.16 20.60 -15.42
CA ILE A 159 5.74 19.26 -14.98
C ILE A 159 4.44 18.90 -15.71
N TYR A 160 4.27 17.62 -16.02
CA TYR A 160 3.08 17.11 -16.70
C TYR A 160 2.42 16.03 -15.87
N GLY A 161 1.11 16.14 -15.67
CA GLY A 161 0.28 15.15 -14.98
C GLY A 161 -1.08 15.72 -14.62
N TRP A 162 -2.14 14.91 -14.68
CA TRP A 162 -3.43 15.31 -14.14
C TRP A 162 -3.38 15.24 -12.62
N ARG A 163 -3.98 16.23 -11.97
CA ARG A 163 -3.96 16.33 -10.52
C ARG A 163 -5.19 15.70 -9.87
N TYR A 164 -4.96 15.05 -8.74
CA TYR A 164 -6.00 14.80 -7.74
C TYR A 164 -6.13 16.02 -6.80
N PRO A 165 -7.28 16.22 -6.13
CA PRO A 165 -7.37 17.19 -5.03
C PRO A 165 -6.29 16.99 -3.96
N ASN A 166 -5.97 18.06 -3.24
CA ASN A 166 -4.94 18.00 -2.20
C ASN A 166 -5.34 17.03 -1.08
N VAL A 167 -4.37 16.26 -0.59
CA VAL A 167 -4.56 15.33 0.52
C VAL A 167 -3.70 15.75 1.71
N ASP A 168 -4.21 15.56 2.92
CA ASP A 168 -3.45 15.76 4.15
C ASP A 168 -2.63 14.50 4.45
N ILE A 169 -1.31 14.63 4.60
CA ILE A 169 -0.40 13.52 4.94
C ILE A 169 -0.76 12.84 6.28
N TYR A 170 -1.49 13.53 7.17
CA TYR A 170 -1.98 12.98 8.43
C TYR A 170 -3.38 12.38 8.34
N GLY A 171 -4.09 12.58 7.23
CA GLY A 171 -5.45 12.09 7.01
C GLY A 171 -5.51 10.60 6.66
N ASP A 172 -6.66 10.12 6.20
CA ASP A 172 -6.85 8.70 5.85
C ASP A 172 -6.13 8.29 4.56
N GLY A 173 -5.81 9.24 3.69
CA GLY A 173 -5.05 8.98 2.47
C GLY A 173 -5.73 8.07 1.46
N ILE A 174 -7.05 7.88 1.54
CA ILE A 174 -7.79 6.95 0.66
C ILE A 174 -7.60 7.34 -0.81
N GLY A 175 -7.96 8.59 -1.14
CA GLY A 175 -7.98 9.08 -2.50
C GLY A 175 -6.62 9.54 -3.02
N GLY A 176 -6.40 9.39 -4.32
CA GLY A 176 -5.19 9.85 -4.99
C GLY A 176 -5.26 9.81 -6.50
N ALA A 177 -4.10 10.05 -7.11
CA ALA A 177 -3.98 10.13 -8.56
C ALA A 177 -3.71 8.77 -9.20
N HIS A 178 -3.86 7.64 -8.49
CA HIS A 178 -3.87 6.33 -9.14
C HIS A 178 -5.22 6.16 -9.84
N PHE A 179 -5.38 6.79 -11.02
CA PHE A 179 -6.70 7.13 -11.58
C PHE A 179 -7.52 5.96 -12.07
N GLY A 180 -6.92 4.77 -12.21
CA GLY A 180 -7.65 3.52 -12.35
C GLY A 180 -8.69 3.42 -11.24
N SER A 181 -8.24 3.37 -9.99
CA SER A 181 -9.09 3.19 -8.79
C SER A 181 -9.42 4.47 -8.02
N GLY A 182 -8.75 5.57 -8.34
CA GLY A 182 -8.78 6.81 -7.56
C GLY A 182 -8.07 6.69 -6.22
N LEU A 183 -7.26 5.66 -6.00
CA LEU A 183 -6.54 5.43 -4.75
C LEU A 183 -5.24 6.23 -4.65
N SER A 184 -4.69 6.28 -3.43
CA SER A 184 -3.44 6.97 -3.11
C SER A 184 -2.28 6.59 -4.04
N SER A 185 -1.57 7.60 -4.55
CA SER A 185 -0.31 7.41 -5.25
C SER A 185 0.80 6.98 -4.31
N ILE A 186 0.81 7.38 -3.04
CA ILE A 186 1.87 7.05 -2.06
C ILE A 186 1.49 5.97 -1.05
N GLY A 187 0.19 5.83 -0.73
CA GLY A 187 -0.29 4.79 0.16
C GLY A 187 -0.12 3.41 -0.46
N GLY A 188 0.51 2.50 0.27
CA GLY A 188 0.67 1.09 -0.10
C GLY A 188 1.73 0.76 -1.15
N SER A 189 2.55 1.73 -1.54
CA SER A 189 3.73 1.48 -2.35
C SER A 189 4.85 0.88 -1.52
N ILE A 190 5.50 -0.18 -2.02
CA ILE A 190 6.71 -0.71 -1.37
C ILE A 190 7.81 0.37 -1.43
N ARG A 191 8.43 0.69 -0.30
CA ARG A 191 9.45 1.74 -0.16
C ARG A 191 10.86 1.17 -0.31
N LYS A 192 11.82 2.04 -0.64
CA LYS A 192 13.25 1.65 -0.60
C LYS A 192 13.63 1.18 0.79
N GLY A 193 14.44 0.12 0.87
CA GLY A 193 14.83 -0.56 2.09
C GLY A 193 13.82 -1.60 2.58
N GLU A 194 12.56 -1.58 2.12
CA GLU A 194 11.53 -2.49 2.65
C GLU A 194 11.66 -3.91 2.17
N LEU A 195 12.28 -4.19 1.03
CA LEU A 195 12.53 -5.58 0.60
C LEU A 195 13.89 -6.10 1.06
N THR A 196 14.81 -5.20 1.38
CA THR A 196 16.25 -5.50 1.49
C THR A 196 16.79 -5.38 2.91
N SER A 197 16.13 -4.63 3.79
CA SER A 197 16.47 -4.55 5.22
C SER A 197 15.88 -5.71 6.04
N ASP A 198 16.26 -5.81 7.31
CA ASP A 198 15.69 -6.77 8.26
C ASP A 198 14.34 -6.32 8.87
N GLN A 199 13.89 -5.09 8.62
CA GLN A 199 12.65 -4.55 9.19
C GLN A 199 11.43 -5.03 8.40
N PRO A 200 10.33 -5.48 9.02
CA PRO A 200 9.15 -5.92 8.29
C PRO A 200 8.47 -4.77 7.52
N ILE A 201 7.73 -5.13 6.48
CA ILE A 201 6.79 -4.21 5.81
C ILE A 201 5.55 -4.12 6.70
N ARG A 202 5.13 -2.90 7.03
CA ARG A 202 4.11 -2.64 8.07
C ARG A 202 2.87 -1.90 7.59
N HIS A 203 2.53 -2.08 6.31
CA HIS A 203 1.40 -1.42 5.70
C HIS A 203 0.78 -2.32 4.61
N ALA A 204 -0.48 -2.05 4.26
CA ALA A 204 -1.15 -2.72 3.15
C ALA A 204 -0.46 -2.33 1.84
N LEU A 205 -0.37 -3.25 0.90
CA LEU A 205 0.32 -3.03 -0.38
C LEU A 205 -0.67 -2.62 -1.49
N LYS A 206 -0.13 -2.21 -2.63
CA LYS A 206 -0.89 -2.05 -3.87
C LYS A 206 -0.49 -3.13 -4.87
N VAL A 207 -1.49 -3.66 -5.56
CA VAL A 207 -1.29 -4.61 -6.66
C VAL A 207 -2.07 -4.20 -7.90
N VAL A 208 -1.52 -4.57 -9.05
CA VAL A 208 -2.15 -4.40 -10.37
C VAL A 208 -2.26 -5.79 -10.99
N ILE A 209 -3.44 -6.11 -11.54
CA ILE A 209 -3.75 -7.41 -12.15
C ILE A 209 -4.48 -7.21 -13.47
N TRP A 210 -4.49 -8.24 -14.32
CA TRP A 210 -5.15 -8.15 -15.63
C TRP A 210 -6.68 -8.09 -15.53
N GLY A 211 -7.24 -6.97 -15.95
CA GLY A 211 -8.67 -6.68 -15.98
C GLY A 211 -9.46 -7.70 -16.79
N GLU A 212 -8.96 -8.05 -17.98
CA GLU A 212 -9.62 -9.00 -18.90
C GLU A 212 -9.90 -10.33 -18.20
N LYS A 213 -8.96 -10.78 -17.37
CA LYS A 213 -9.00 -12.10 -16.76
C LYS A 213 -9.64 -12.10 -15.37
N TYR A 214 -9.45 -11.03 -14.60
CA TYR A 214 -9.72 -11.05 -13.16
C TYR A 214 -10.71 -9.98 -12.68
N LEU A 215 -10.68 -8.77 -13.24
CA LEU A 215 -11.53 -7.69 -12.75
C LEU A 215 -12.92 -7.81 -13.35
N HIS A 216 -13.93 -7.75 -12.49
CA HIS A 216 -15.32 -7.79 -12.91
C HIS A 216 -15.86 -6.40 -13.20
N TYR A 217 -16.72 -6.28 -14.20
CA TYR A 217 -17.52 -5.08 -14.44
C TYR A 217 -18.96 -5.45 -14.74
N SER A 218 -19.89 -4.67 -14.17
CA SER A 218 -21.31 -4.81 -14.44
C SER A 218 -22.01 -3.46 -14.43
N HIS A 219 -22.67 -3.12 -15.54
CA HIS A 219 -23.49 -1.92 -15.66
C HIS A 219 -24.68 -1.90 -14.67
N SER A 220 -25.11 -3.06 -14.17
CA SER A 220 -26.20 -3.15 -13.20
C SER A 220 -25.74 -2.99 -11.75
N SER A 221 -24.43 -2.97 -11.49
CA SER A 221 -23.88 -2.69 -10.17
C SER A 221 -24.05 -1.20 -9.83
N PRO A 222 -24.35 -0.84 -8.56
CA PRO A 222 -24.31 0.56 -8.12
C PRO A 222 -22.90 1.16 -8.23
N ASN A 223 -21.86 0.31 -8.16
CA ASN A 223 -20.46 0.67 -8.34
C ASN A 223 -19.87 -0.21 -9.46
N PRO A 224 -20.01 0.17 -10.74
CA PRO A 224 -19.52 -0.64 -11.86
C PRO A 224 -17.99 -0.78 -11.85
N GLY A 225 -17.50 -1.96 -11.47
CA GLY A 225 -16.07 -2.29 -11.53
C GLY A 225 -15.21 -1.81 -10.36
N TYR A 226 -15.81 -1.36 -9.27
CA TYR A 226 -15.07 -0.94 -8.07
C TYR A 226 -15.84 -1.16 -6.77
N ARG A 227 -15.09 -1.23 -5.67
CA ARG A 227 -15.60 -1.25 -4.29
C ARG A 227 -14.68 -0.46 -3.38
N TRP A 228 -15.19 -0.06 -2.21
CA TRP A 228 -14.40 0.67 -1.21
C TRP A 228 -13.08 -0.07 -0.90
N PRO A 229 -11.92 0.64 -0.83
CA PRO A 229 -11.77 2.09 -0.78
C PRO A 229 -11.71 2.82 -2.12
N ALA A 230 -11.70 2.10 -3.25
CA ALA A 230 -11.73 2.73 -4.57
C ALA A 230 -13.05 3.49 -4.78
N ASP A 231 -12.99 4.58 -5.54
CA ASP A 231 -14.14 5.43 -5.85
C ASP A 231 -14.53 5.42 -7.33
N ARG A 232 -13.76 4.70 -8.15
CA ARG A 232 -13.98 4.51 -9.59
C ARG A 232 -13.32 3.23 -10.07
N ALA A 233 -13.61 2.90 -11.33
CA ALA A 233 -12.89 1.92 -12.13
C ALA A 233 -12.19 2.64 -13.29
N ASP A 234 -11.30 1.93 -14.00
CA ASP A 234 -10.72 2.41 -15.25
C ASP A 234 -11.77 2.98 -16.21
N GLY A 235 -11.41 4.04 -16.94
CA GLY A 235 -12.31 4.68 -17.89
C GLY A 235 -12.81 3.75 -19.01
N ASN A 236 -12.07 2.68 -19.30
CA ASN A 236 -12.42 1.65 -20.29
C ASN A 236 -12.83 0.31 -19.65
N ALA A 237 -13.09 0.28 -18.33
CA ALA A 237 -13.45 -0.94 -17.59
C ALA A 237 -14.57 -1.74 -18.27
N ALA A 238 -15.60 -1.08 -18.78
CA ALA A 238 -16.74 -1.73 -19.46
C ALA A 238 -16.37 -2.62 -20.65
N ASN A 239 -15.20 -2.39 -21.28
CA ASN A 239 -14.74 -3.12 -22.46
C ASN A 239 -13.51 -4.00 -22.19
N GLN A 240 -12.95 -3.97 -20.98
CA GLN A 240 -11.70 -4.66 -20.65
C GLN A 240 -11.77 -5.46 -19.36
N TYR A 241 -12.82 -5.32 -18.55
CA TYR A 241 -13.02 -6.10 -17.33
C TYR A 241 -13.98 -7.25 -17.60
N HIS A 242 -13.44 -8.42 -17.91
CA HIS A 242 -14.20 -9.63 -18.22
C HIS A 242 -14.06 -10.73 -17.16
N GLY A 243 -13.49 -10.38 -15.99
CA GLY A 243 -13.47 -11.23 -14.81
C GLY A 243 -14.88 -11.65 -14.37
N GLN A 244 -14.99 -12.90 -13.92
CA GLN A 244 -16.27 -13.52 -13.57
C GLN A 244 -16.64 -13.39 -12.08
N ASN A 245 -15.69 -13.00 -11.22
CA ASN A 245 -15.90 -12.88 -9.78
C ASN A 245 -16.39 -11.46 -9.44
N PRO A 246 -17.67 -11.24 -9.08
CA PRO A 246 -18.20 -9.90 -8.83
C PRO A 246 -17.58 -9.23 -7.59
N SER A 247 -16.92 -9.98 -6.71
CA SER A 247 -16.21 -9.43 -5.56
C SER A 247 -14.78 -9.00 -5.88
N LEU A 248 -14.23 -9.36 -7.05
CA LEU A 248 -12.89 -8.97 -7.50
C LEU A 248 -12.97 -7.83 -8.50
N VAL A 249 -12.83 -6.63 -7.97
CA VAL A 249 -12.92 -5.34 -8.68
C VAL A 249 -11.83 -4.41 -8.16
N GLN A 250 -11.68 -3.22 -8.73
CA GLN A 250 -10.75 -2.24 -8.14
C GLN A 250 -11.16 -1.87 -6.70
N GLY A 251 -10.16 -1.64 -5.84
CA GLY A 251 -10.33 -1.44 -4.40
C GLY A 251 -10.58 -2.72 -3.60
N THR A 252 -10.55 -3.89 -4.23
CA THR A 252 -10.64 -5.16 -3.49
C THR A 252 -9.41 -5.34 -2.60
N LEU A 253 -9.64 -5.60 -1.30
CA LEU A 253 -8.59 -6.03 -0.38
C LEU A 253 -8.33 -7.52 -0.57
N LEU A 254 -7.14 -7.85 -1.02
CA LEU A 254 -6.61 -9.20 -1.11
C LEU A 254 -5.70 -9.47 0.09
N ALA A 255 -5.79 -10.65 0.68
CA ALA A 255 -4.89 -11.06 1.75
C ALA A 255 -4.60 -12.56 1.66
N ILE A 256 -3.43 -12.96 2.15
CA ILE A 256 -3.09 -14.36 2.30
C ILE A 256 -3.76 -14.86 3.59
N PRO A 257 -4.61 -15.90 3.56
CA PRO A 257 -5.24 -16.43 4.76
C PRO A 257 -4.22 -16.88 5.82
N PRO A 258 -4.55 -16.74 7.12
CA PRO A 258 -3.61 -17.00 8.22
C PRO A 258 -3.25 -18.48 8.39
N TYR A 259 -4.00 -19.40 7.78
CA TYR A 259 -3.71 -20.83 7.83
C TYR A 259 -2.63 -21.27 6.83
N LEU A 260 -2.29 -20.43 5.85
CA LEU A 260 -1.15 -20.68 4.96
C LEU A 260 0.15 -20.35 5.68
N THR A 261 1.21 -21.08 5.34
CA THR A 261 2.58 -20.85 5.83
C THR A 261 3.55 -20.69 4.67
N GLU A 262 4.74 -20.13 4.92
CA GLU A 262 5.80 -20.03 3.91
C GLU A 262 6.15 -21.40 3.31
N GLU A 263 6.18 -22.44 4.14
CA GLU A 263 6.48 -23.82 3.76
C GLU A 263 5.37 -24.40 2.89
N SER A 264 4.10 -24.11 3.21
CA SER A 264 2.95 -24.57 2.41
C SER A 264 2.96 -24.02 0.99
N LEU A 265 3.52 -22.81 0.80
CA LEU A 265 3.73 -22.19 -0.51
C LEU A 265 5.09 -22.53 -1.12
N ASN A 266 6.00 -23.15 -0.36
CA ASN A 266 7.37 -23.44 -0.76
C ASN A 266 8.12 -22.17 -1.24
N LEU A 267 8.01 -21.06 -0.49
CA LEU A 267 8.70 -19.80 -0.80
C LEU A 267 10.21 -19.93 -0.57
N GLN A 268 11.01 -19.50 -1.55
CA GLN A 268 12.47 -19.67 -1.54
C GLN A 268 13.20 -18.35 -1.25
N THR A 269 12.73 -17.25 -1.83
CA THR A 269 13.43 -15.97 -1.80
C THR A 269 13.14 -15.18 -0.52
N PRO A 270 14.15 -14.50 0.07
CA PRO A 270 13.95 -13.68 1.27
C PRO A 270 12.88 -12.60 1.08
N ALA A 271 12.87 -11.96 -0.10
CA ALA A 271 11.89 -10.94 -0.41
C ALA A 271 10.45 -11.47 -0.47
N ALA A 272 10.23 -12.67 -1.04
CA ALA A 272 8.88 -13.22 -1.09
C ALA A 272 8.38 -13.66 0.29
N LYS A 273 9.25 -14.17 1.17
CA LYS A 273 8.90 -14.46 2.57
C LYS A 273 8.50 -13.19 3.32
N LYS A 274 9.21 -12.09 3.07
CA LYS A 274 8.88 -10.78 3.64
C LYS A 274 7.53 -10.25 3.14
N LEU A 275 7.28 -10.34 1.83
CA LEU A 275 5.99 -10.01 1.24
C LEU A 275 4.87 -10.90 1.78
N PHE A 276 5.10 -12.20 1.92
CA PHE A 276 4.13 -13.14 2.49
C PHE A 276 3.61 -12.67 3.84
N HIS A 277 4.49 -12.28 4.76
CA HIS A 277 4.08 -11.76 6.06
C HIS A 277 3.29 -10.46 5.95
N ALA A 278 3.74 -9.52 5.11
CA ALA A 278 3.03 -8.27 4.86
C ALA A 278 1.62 -8.50 4.31
N LEU A 279 1.48 -9.44 3.37
CA LEU A 279 0.20 -9.79 2.73
C LEU A 279 -0.74 -10.58 3.63
N GLN A 280 -0.22 -11.26 4.64
CA GLN A 280 -1.06 -11.81 5.71
C GLN A 280 -1.41 -10.74 6.76
N ASP A 281 -0.50 -9.81 7.07
CA ASP A 281 -0.69 -8.82 8.14
C ASP A 281 -1.61 -7.68 7.73
N TYR A 282 -1.47 -7.21 6.50
CA TYR A 282 -2.13 -6.00 6.01
C TYR A 282 -2.85 -6.22 4.67
N GLY A 283 -2.44 -7.22 3.89
CA GLY A 283 -2.99 -7.48 2.57
C GLY A 283 -2.52 -6.48 1.50
N ALA A 284 -3.22 -6.47 0.37
CA ALA A 284 -2.98 -5.58 -0.74
C ALA A 284 -4.28 -5.13 -1.42
N TYR A 285 -4.37 -3.87 -1.80
CA TYR A 285 -5.48 -3.33 -2.58
C TYR A 285 -5.20 -3.42 -4.07
N VAL A 286 -6.19 -3.87 -4.84
CA VAL A 286 -6.18 -3.78 -6.30
C VAL A 286 -6.38 -2.33 -6.72
N VAL A 287 -5.42 -1.73 -7.41
CA VAL A 287 -5.45 -0.29 -7.73
C VAL A 287 -5.59 0.03 -9.21
N ASP A 288 -5.30 -0.91 -10.09
CA ASP A 288 -5.28 -0.66 -11.54
C ASP A 288 -5.44 -1.96 -12.35
N ASP A 289 -5.64 -1.79 -13.67
CA ASP A 289 -5.59 -2.85 -14.67
C ASP A 289 -4.20 -2.95 -15.32
N ALA A 290 -3.63 -4.15 -15.33
CA ALA A 290 -2.37 -4.43 -16.02
C ALA A 290 -2.46 -4.24 -17.55
N GLY A 291 -3.64 -4.45 -18.15
CA GLY A 291 -3.87 -4.44 -19.60
C GLY A 291 -3.34 -5.66 -20.36
N TRP A 292 -2.60 -6.56 -19.70
CA TRP A 292 -2.06 -7.81 -20.25
C TRP A 292 -1.76 -8.83 -19.13
N ASP A 293 -1.35 -10.05 -19.47
CA ASP A 293 -1.13 -11.16 -18.53
C ASP A 293 0.10 -10.94 -17.63
N ALA A 294 -0.03 -10.03 -16.67
CA ALA A 294 0.99 -9.62 -15.74
C ALA A 294 0.39 -9.33 -14.34
N HIS A 295 1.23 -9.50 -13.32
CA HIS A 295 0.96 -9.11 -11.94
C HIS A 295 2.02 -8.12 -11.47
N TYR A 296 1.60 -7.04 -10.81
CA TYR A 296 2.51 -6.03 -10.29
C TYR A 296 2.31 -5.78 -8.81
N PHE A 297 3.40 -5.43 -8.13
CA PHE A 297 3.34 -4.60 -6.93
C PHE A 297 3.66 -3.16 -7.32
N ALA A 298 2.99 -2.21 -6.68
CA ALA A 298 3.42 -0.82 -6.79
C ALA A 298 4.64 -0.57 -5.89
N VAL A 299 5.64 0.14 -6.43
CA VAL A 299 6.92 0.37 -5.75
C VAL A 299 7.37 1.81 -5.94
N GLU A 300 8.04 2.37 -4.94
CA GLU A 300 8.80 3.60 -5.11
C GLU A 300 9.88 3.42 -6.18
N LYS A 301 10.04 4.41 -7.05
CA LYS A 301 11.13 4.44 -8.02
C LYS A 301 12.49 4.27 -7.32
N GLY A 302 13.27 3.28 -7.76
CA GLY A 302 14.55 2.90 -7.15
C GLY A 302 14.50 1.54 -6.44
N VAL A 303 13.31 1.02 -6.10
CA VAL A 303 13.17 -0.26 -5.37
C VAL A 303 13.64 -1.44 -6.21
N THR A 304 13.35 -1.48 -7.51
CA THR A 304 13.76 -2.61 -8.36
C THR A 304 15.28 -2.63 -8.56
N GLU A 305 15.91 -1.46 -8.66
CA GLU A 305 17.37 -1.33 -8.70
C GLU A 305 18.02 -1.73 -7.36
N GLU A 306 17.47 -1.27 -6.24
CA GLU A 306 17.94 -1.66 -4.90
C GLU A 306 17.83 -3.18 -4.68
N PHE A 307 16.72 -3.76 -5.11
CA PHE A 307 16.46 -5.19 -5.06
C PHE A 307 17.51 -5.97 -5.85
N ARG A 308 17.76 -5.55 -7.11
CA ARG A 308 18.75 -6.17 -7.98
C ARG A 308 20.15 -6.15 -7.39
N ASN A 309 20.53 -4.99 -6.83
CA ASN A 309 21.82 -4.79 -6.18
C ASN A 309 21.98 -5.65 -4.92
N SER A 310 20.89 -5.87 -4.18
CA SER A 310 20.93 -6.62 -2.92
C SER A 310 20.92 -8.13 -3.12
N PHE A 311 20.13 -8.63 -4.07
CA PHE A 311 19.89 -10.08 -4.21
C PHE A 311 20.58 -10.72 -5.42
N GLY A 312 21.06 -9.93 -6.39
CA GLY A 312 21.75 -10.47 -7.56
C GLY A 312 20.83 -11.10 -8.62
N TYR A 313 19.51 -10.94 -8.52
CA TYR A 313 18.51 -11.30 -9.54
C TYR A 313 17.43 -10.21 -9.65
N ASP A 314 16.67 -10.22 -10.74
CA ASP A 314 15.71 -9.16 -11.08
C ASP A 314 14.40 -9.27 -10.29
N PHE A 315 13.81 -8.12 -9.95
CA PHE A 315 12.46 -8.04 -9.38
C PHE A 315 11.39 -8.35 -10.44
N GLU A 316 11.64 -7.92 -11.67
CA GLU A 316 10.71 -8.01 -12.79
C GLU A 316 11.16 -9.09 -13.78
N GLY A 317 10.21 -9.74 -14.45
CA GLY A 317 10.51 -10.76 -15.46
C GLY A 317 9.42 -11.82 -15.63
N SER A 318 9.64 -12.69 -16.61
CA SER A 318 8.79 -13.86 -16.88
C SER A 318 9.38 -15.18 -16.37
N SER A 319 10.51 -15.11 -15.68
CA SER A 319 11.20 -16.24 -15.07
C SER A 319 12.21 -15.75 -14.02
N GLY A 320 12.80 -16.68 -13.28
CA GLY A 320 13.85 -16.39 -12.29
C GLY A 320 13.44 -16.72 -10.86
N PRO A 321 14.38 -16.62 -9.91
CA PRO A 321 14.15 -17.04 -8.52
C PRO A 321 12.96 -16.34 -7.87
N PHE A 322 12.83 -15.03 -8.10
CA PHE A 322 11.75 -14.25 -7.51
C PHE A 322 10.42 -14.44 -8.23
N TYR A 323 10.42 -14.57 -9.56
CA TYR A 323 9.20 -14.73 -10.35
C TYR A 323 8.33 -15.89 -9.86
N GLU A 324 8.91 -17.06 -9.58
CA GLU A 324 8.12 -18.21 -9.12
C GLU A 324 7.46 -17.96 -7.76
N ASP A 325 8.16 -17.29 -6.85
CA ASP A 325 7.59 -16.92 -5.55
C ASP A 325 6.58 -15.79 -5.64
N PHE A 326 6.84 -14.79 -6.49
CA PHE A 326 5.89 -13.73 -6.82
C PHE A 326 4.54 -14.32 -7.26
N MET A 327 4.58 -15.31 -8.17
CA MET A 327 3.37 -15.97 -8.66
C MET A 327 2.65 -16.77 -7.56
N LYS A 328 3.38 -17.49 -6.71
CA LYS A 328 2.80 -18.20 -5.56
C LYS A 328 2.08 -17.25 -4.59
N LEU A 329 2.64 -16.05 -4.34
CA LEU A 329 1.97 -15.03 -3.51
C LEU A 329 0.64 -14.60 -4.12
N PHE A 330 0.60 -14.31 -5.43
CA PHE A 330 -0.64 -13.93 -6.11
C PHE A 330 -1.68 -15.06 -6.12
N GLN A 331 -1.24 -16.31 -6.33
CA GLN A 331 -2.11 -17.48 -6.28
C GLN A 331 -2.65 -17.78 -4.87
N ALA A 332 -1.96 -17.34 -3.82
CA ALA A 332 -2.38 -17.50 -2.43
C ALA A 332 -3.42 -16.48 -1.98
N PHE A 333 -3.70 -15.44 -2.78
CA PHE A 333 -4.65 -14.41 -2.40
C PHE A 333 -6.07 -14.94 -2.26
N SER A 334 -6.72 -14.49 -1.20
CA SER A 334 -8.17 -14.52 -1.01
C SER A 334 -8.68 -13.08 -0.86
N ILE A 335 -9.95 -12.86 -1.20
CA ILE A 335 -10.61 -11.57 -1.03
C ILE A 335 -11.11 -11.48 0.41
N VAL A 336 -10.82 -10.37 1.09
CA VAL A 336 -11.44 -10.02 2.37
C VAL A 336 -12.79 -9.36 2.08
N ASP A 337 -13.85 -10.18 1.98
CA ASP A 337 -15.12 -9.76 1.39
C ASP A 337 -15.88 -8.76 2.26
N ASN A 338 -15.67 -8.79 3.57
CA ASN A 338 -16.25 -7.84 4.52
C ASN A 338 -15.36 -6.60 4.77
N ASN A 339 -14.34 -6.35 3.94
CA ASN A 339 -13.62 -5.08 3.97
C ASN A 339 -14.53 -3.93 3.55
N GLY A 340 -14.63 -2.90 4.38
CA GLY A 340 -15.47 -1.72 4.13
C GLY A 340 -15.17 -0.57 5.09
N PRO A 341 -15.80 0.60 4.90
CA PRO A 341 -15.50 1.80 5.70
C PRO A 341 -15.82 1.66 7.20
N LYS A 342 -16.56 0.63 7.60
CA LYS A 342 -16.90 0.33 9.01
C LYS A 342 -16.21 -0.94 9.53
N SER A 343 -15.41 -1.60 8.69
CA SER A 343 -14.79 -2.90 8.94
C SER A 343 -13.50 -3.00 8.12
N VAL A 344 -12.66 -1.97 8.20
CA VAL A 344 -11.39 -1.91 7.46
C VAL A 344 -10.53 -3.10 7.87
N GLY A 345 -9.95 -3.81 6.89
CA GLY A 345 -9.20 -5.04 7.15
C GLY A 345 -10.08 -6.23 7.58
N GLY A 346 -11.40 -6.13 7.48
CA GLY A 346 -12.36 -7.18 7.88
C GLY A 346 -12.87 -7.07 9.31
N GLY A 347 -12.41 -6.07 10.09
CA GLY A 347 -12.90 -5.82 11.46
C GLY A 347 -12.44 -6.84 12.51
N GLY A 348 -12.88 -6.65 13.75
CA GLY A 348 -12.43 -7.45 14.89
C GLY A 348 -11.11 -6.95 15.48
N THR A 349 -10.29 -7.86 16.00
CA THR A 349 -8.98 -7.54 16.59
C THR A 349 -7.90 -7.54 15.51
N PRO A 350 -7.12 -6.46 15.32
CA PRO A 350 -6.00 -6.42 14.38
C PRO A 350 -4.99 -7.54 14.62
N ARG A 351 -4.54 -8.20 13.56
CA ARG A 351 -3.56 -9.31 13.64
C ARG A 351 -2.19 -8.86 14.17
N VAL A 352 -1.82 -7.62 13.87
CA VAL A 352 -0.63 -6.94 14.42
C VAL A 352 -1.02 -5.59 15.00
N ALA A 353 -0.12 -4.96 15.75
CA ALA A 353 -0.36 -3.64 16.31
C ALA A 353 -0.59 -2.60 15.20
N LEU A 354 -1.45 -1.61 15.49
CA LEU A 354 -1.63 -0.45 14.62
C LEU A 354 -0.32 0.31 14.44
N ALA A 355 -0.21 1.02 13.31
CA ALA A 355 0.91 1.90 13.05
C ALA A 355 1.14 2.87 14.23
N PRO A 356 2.40 3.13 14.63
CA PRO A 356 2.71 4.13 15.65
C PRO A 356 2.27 5.52 15.19
N PRO A 357 2.13 6.49 16.12
CA PRO A 357 1.86 7.86 15.75
C PRO A 357 2.97 8.42 14.87
N ILE A 358 2.60 9.34 13.99
CA ILE A 358 3.56 10.17 13.25
C ILE A 358 4.23 11.12 14.24
N GLY A 359 5.55 11.29 14.15
CA GLY A 359 6.29 12.20 15.05
C GLY A 359 7.10 13.30 14.38
N ASN A 360 6.89 13.56 13.09
CA ASN A 360 7.59 14.62 12.38
C ASN A 360 6.74 15.39 11.40
#